data_AF-A0A0Q7RIE0-F1
#
_entry.id   AF-A0A0Q7RIE0-F1
#
_cell.length_a   1.000
_cell.length_b   1.000
_cell.length_c   1.000
_cell.angle_alpha   90.00
_cell.angle_beta   90.00
_cell.angle_gamma   90.00
#
_symmetry.space_group_name_H-M   'P 1'
#
loop_
_entity.id
_entity.type
_entity.pdbx_description
1 polymer ?
#
loop_
_entity_poly.entity_id
_entity_poly.type
_entity_poly.pdbx_seq_one_letter_code
_entity_poly.pdbx_strand_id
1 'polypeptide(L)'
;MELGMTFFATVLTAVIVQLAPPPPQITLIQLPGDNVSVEGRMATRTILDKLQPAYLVVRPSTLPTEDFGRCWTQQPATEACLARALDRAGAQTGEVILAFWERDGILHWLCVGKSGRPFTGSRQSVALGPLADLYRDGESEVLHQAAACLTYAGHQSGW
;
A
#
# COMPACT_ATOMS: atom_id res chain seq x y z
N MET A 1 -30.01 66.35 15.42
CA MET A 1 -30.41 64.96 15.75
C MET A 1 -29.97 64.10 14.58
N GLU A 2 -28.74 63.60 14.63
CA GLU A 2 -28.18 62.71 13.60
C GLU A 2 -28.26 61.27 14.14
N LEU A 3 -29.06 60.42 13.49
CA LEU A 3 -29.12 59.00 13.80
C LEU A 3 -27.92 58.30 13.16
N GLY A 4 -26.97 57.89 13.99
CA GLY A 4 -25.86 57.01 13.60
C GLY A 4 -26.38 55.61 13.26
N MET A 5 -26.21 55.21 12.01
CA MET A 5 -26.55 53.89 11.50
C MET A 5 -25.34 52.98 11.68
N THR A 6 -25.38 52.10 12.68
CA THR A 6 -24.30 51.14 12.96
C THR A 6 -24.40 49.97 11.96
N PHE A 7 -23.46 49.92 11.02
CA PHE A 7 -23.28 48.77 10.13
C PHE A 7 -22.71 47.60 10.93
N PHE A 8 -23.52 46.57 11.20
CA PHE A 8 -23.05 45.28 11.67
C PHE A 8 -22.37 44.54 10.50
N ALA A 9 -21.04 44.53 10.50
CA ALA A 9 -20.26 43.68 9.62
C ALA A 9 -20.37 42.23 10.11
N THR A 10 -21.21 41.43 9.46
CA THR A 10 -21.22 39.97 9.62
C THR A 10 -19.89 39.41 9.11
N VAL A 11 -19.01 39.06 10.05
CA VAL A 11 -17.80 38.29 9.76
C VAL A 11 -18.25 36.88 9.37
N LEU A 12 -18.26 36.60 8.07
CA LEU A 12 -18.34 35.23 7.53
C LEU A 12 -17.04 34.52 7.92
N THR A 13 -17.06 33.79 9.02
CA THR A 13 -16.05 32.79 9.34
C THR A 13 -16.14 31.68 8.30
N ALA A 14 -15.34 31.80 7.24
CA ALA A 14 -15.06 30.70 6.34
C ALA A 14 -14.34 29.62 7.14
N VAL A 15 -15.08 28.60 7.57
CA VAL A 15 -14.50 27.35 8.07
C VAL A 15 -13.79 26.73 6.87
N ILE A 16 -12.49 26.96 6.77
CA ILE A 16 -11.63 26.19 5.88
C ILE A 16 -11.57 24.80 6.51
N VAL A 17 -12.51 23.93 6.12
CA VAL A 17 -12.38 22.50 6.34
C VAL A 17 -11.10 22.12 5.59
N GLN A 18 -10.00 21.95 6.31
CA GLN A 18 -8.82 21.30 5.78
C GLN A 18 -9.25 19.87 5.46
N LEU A 19 -9.75 19.67 4.24
CA LEU A 19 -9.94 18.36 3.65
C LEU A 19 -8.57 17.70 3.73
N ALA A 20 -8.43 16.72 4.62
CA ALA A 20 -7.27 15.85 4.62
C ALA A 20 -7.03 15.40 3.17
N PRO A 21 -5.76 15.37 2.70
CA PRO A 21 -5.48 14.94 1.34
C PRO A 21 -6.15 13.57 1.09
N PRO A 22 -6.74 13.36 -0.09
CA PRO A 22 -7.42 12.11 -0.38
C PRO A 22 -6.45 10.94 -0.19
N PRO A 23 -6.93 9.79 0.33
CA PRO A 23 -6.09 8.63 0.54
C PRO A 23 -5.40 8.19 -0.76
N PRO A 24 -4.21 7.56 -0.65
CA PRO A 24 -3.51 7.02 -1.79
C PRO A 24 -4.35 6.15 -2.69
N GLN A 25 -4.27 6.35 -4.00
CA GLN A 25 -4.83 5.41 -4.96
C GLN A 25 -3.71 4.54 -5.51
N ILE A 26 -3.73 3.26 -5.14
CA ILE A 26 -2.70 2.30 -5.52
C ILE A 26 -3.34 1.23 -6.41
N THR A 27 -2.72 0.99 -7.57
CA THR A 27 -3.09 -0.10 -8.46
C THR A 27 -2.20 -1.30 -8.14
N LEU A 28 -2.79 -2.44 -7.80
CA LEU A 28 -2.08 -3.54 -7.15
C LEU A 28 -2.05 -4.80 -8.02
N ILE A 29 -0.83 -5.29 -8.24
CA ILE A 29 -0.53 -6.61 -8.79
C ILE A 29 -0.25 -7.52 -7.59
N GLN A 30 -1.12 -8.51 -7.35
CA GLN A 30 -0.91 -9.49 -6.28
C GLN A 30 -0.11 -10.67 -6.83
N LEU A 31 1.08 -10.90 -6.29
CA LEU A 31 1.98 -11.96 -6.70
C LEU A 31 2.19 -12.94 -5.53
N PRO A 32 1.37 -14.00 -5.41
CA PRO A 32 1.58 -15.02 -4.40
C PRO A 32 2.84 -15.85 -4.74
N GLY A 33 3.61 -16.23 -3.72
CA GLY A 33 4.64 -17.25 -3.81
C GLY A 33 4.04 -18.66 -3.78
N ASP A 34 4.83 -19.64 -4.22
CA ASP A 34 4.39 -21.05 -4.36
C ASP A 34 3.95 -21.69 -3.04
N ASN A 35 4.48 -21.19 -1.92
CA ASN A 35 4.25 -21.74 -0.59
C ASN A 35 3.15 -21.02 0.21
N VAL A 36 2.35 -20.14 -0.42
CA VAL A 36 1.26 -19.46 0.27
C VAL A 36 0.05 -20.39 0.40
N SER A 37 -0.42 -20.58 1.64
CA SER A 37 -1.65 -21.29 1.99
C SER A 37 -2.93 -20.57 1.55
N VAL A 38 -4.08 -21.23 1.70
CA VAL A 38 -5.39 -20.57 1.48
C VAL A 38 -5.61 -19.49 2.55
N GLU A 39 -5.21 -19.77 3.78
CA GLU A 39 -5.28 -18.89 4.93
C GLU A 39 -4.45 -17.62 4.72
N GLY A 40 -3.22 -17.74 4.21
CA GLY A 40 -2.36 -16.60 3.87
C GLY A 40 -2.96 -15.71 2.78
N ARG A 41 -3.58 -16.30 1.75
CA ARG A 41 -4.32 -15.54 0.72
C ARG A 41 -5.50 -14.78 1.32
N MET A 42 -6.27 -15.43 2.19
CA MET A 42 -7.41 -14.81 2.87
C MET A 42 -6.98 -13.71 3.86
N ALA A 43 -5.88 -13.92 4.57
CA ALA A 43 -5.27 -12.92 5.44
C ALA A 43 -4.80 -11.71 4.64
N THR A 44 -4.10 -11.92 3.51
CA THR A 44 -3.71 -10.83 2.62
C THR A 44 -4.92 -10.02 2.16
N ARG A 45 -5.99 -10.70 1.73
CA ARG A 45 -7.23 -10.04 1.33
C ARG A 45 -7.86 -9.24 2.47
N THR A 46 -7.94 -9.83 3.65
CA THR A 46 -8.51 -9.21 4.85
C THR A 46 -7.75 -7.94 5.23
N ILE A 47 -6.42 -7.97 5.19
CA ILE A 47 -5.57 -6.80 5.45
C ILE A 47 -5.86 -5.71 4.41
N LEU A 48 -5.86 -6.05 3.12
CA LEU A 48 -6.17 -5.09 2.04
C LEU A 48 -7.57 -4.46 2.16
N ASP A 49 -8.57 -5.23 2.61
CA ASP A 49 -9.92 -4.71 2.82
C ASP A 49 -9.96 -3.77 4.06
N LYS A 50 -9.25 -4.11 5.14
CA LYS A 50 -9.16 -3.27 6.36
C LYS A 50 -8.36 -1.98 6.18
N LEU A 51 -7.41 -1.95 5.25
CA LEU A 51 -6.68 -0.73 4.90
C LEU A 51 -7.59 0.33 4.24
N GLN A 52 -8.69 -0.10 3.63
CA GLN A 52 -9.55 0.78 2.83
C GLN A 52 -10.73 1.33 3.64
N PRO A 53 -11.18 2.58 3.36
CA PRO A 53 -10.48 3.61 2.58
C PRO A 53 -9.49 4.43 3.44
N ALA A 54 -9.33 4.08 4.72
CA ALA A 54 -8.70 4.94 5.72
C ALA A 54 -7.21 5.22 5.44
N TYR A 55 -6.47 4.19 5.01
CA TYR A 55 -5.04 4.30 4.73
C TYR A 55 -4.75 4.55 3.25
N LEU A 56 -5.52 3.90 2.37
CA LEU A 56 -5.36 3.91 0.92
C LEU A 56 -6.61 3.33 0.26
N VAL A 57 -6.68 3.44 -1.06
CA VAL A 57 -7.69 2.83 -1.94
C VAL A 57 -6.94 1.91 -2.91
N VAL A 58 -7.31 0.62 -2.92
CA VAL A 58 -6.69 -0.39 -3.77
C VAL A 58 -7.55 -0.62 -5.00
N ARG A 59 -6.93 -0.60 -6.17
CA ARG A 59 -7.53 -1.08 -7.43
C ARG A 59 -6.73 -2.28 -7.95
N PRO A 60 -7.37 -3.30 -8.52
CA PRO A 60 -6.63 -4.37 -9.18
C PRO A 60 -5.92 -3.83 -10.43
N SER A 61 -4.69 -4.28 -10.66
CA SER A 61 -3.97 -4.05 -11.92
C SER A 61 -4.53 -4.88 -13.07
N THR A 62 -4.38 -4.37 -14.30
CA THR A 62 -4.63 -5.13 -15.54
C THR A 62 -3.36 -5.76 -16.11
N LEU A 63 -2.20 -5.56 -15.48
CA LEU A 63 -0.94 -6.18 -15.91
C LEU A 63 -0.95 -7.68 -15.58
N PRO A 64 -0.46 -8.54 -16.50
CA PRO A 64 -0.47 -9.98 -16.31
C PRO A 64 0.53 -10.40 -15.23
N THR A 65 0.06 -11.10 -14.20
CA THR A 65 0.86 -11.53 -13.04
C THR A 65 1.98 -12.53 -13.38
N GLU A 66 1.79 -13.30 -14.44
CA GLU A 66 2.73 -14.33 -14.92
C GLU A 66 4.10 -13.78 -15.31
N ASP A 67 4.14 -12.53 -15.83
CA ASP A 67 5.39 -11.87 -16.23
C ASP A 67 6.34 -11.60 -15.05
N PHE A 68 5.80 -11.58 -13.83
CA PHE A 68 6.54 -11.26 -12.60
C PHE A 68 7.00 -12.52 -11.84
N GLY A 69 6.37 -13.67 -12.06
CA GLY A 69 6.65 -14.91 -11.31
C GLY A 69 8.11 -15.37 -11.43
N ARG A 70 8.75 -15.12 -12.57
CA ARG A 70 10.19 -15.38 -12.80
C ARG A 70 11.14 -14.67 -11.83
N CYS A 71 10.68 -13.61 -11.16
CA CYS A 71 11.52 -12.88 -10.22
C CYS A 71 11.67 -13.60 -8.88
N TRP A 72 10.82 -14.57 -8.55
CA TRP A 72 10.93 -15.37 -7.33
C TRP A 72 12.26 -16.16 -7.25
N THR A 73 12.82 -16.56 -8.39
CA THR A 73 14.06 -17.35 -8.45
C THR A 73 15.33 -16.49 -8.34
N GLN A 74 15.20 -15.16 -8.35
CA GLN A 74 16.33 -14.23 -8.43
C GLN A 74 16.90 -13.84 -7.06
N GLN A 75 16.72 -14.64 -6.01
CA GLN A 75 17.19 -14.27 -4.66
C GLN A 75 18.71 -14.05 -4.63
N PRO A 76 19.21 -12.97 -3.97
CA PRO A 76 18.49 -11.97 -3.15
C PRO A 76 18.00 -10.72 -3.92
N ALA A 77 17.99 -10.74 -5.25
CA ALA A 77 17.65 -9.62 -6.12
C ALA A 77 16.18 -9.60 -6.61
N THR A 78 15.27 -10.27 -5.90
CA THR A 78 13.85 -10.37 -6.26
C THR A 78 13.22 -8.99 -6.44
N GLU A 79 13.48 -8.06 -5.52
CA GLU A 79 12.97 -6.70 -5.54
C GLU A 79 13.43 -5.93 -6.78
N ALA A 80 14.73 -5.98 -7.08
CA ALA A 80 15.30 -5.33 -8.25
C ALA A 80 14.82 -5.97 -9.56
N CYS A 81 14.52 -7.27 -9.56
CA CYS A 81 13.88 -7.93 -10.69
C CYS A 81 12.43 -7.43 -10.87
N LEU A 82 11.64 -7.40 -9.80
CA LEU A 82 10.24 -6.96 -9.81
C LEU A 82 10.12 -5.50 -10.25
N ALA A 83 10.94 -4.59 -9.71
CA ALA A 83 10.93 -3.18 -10.10
C ALA A 83 11.22 -3.00 -11.60
N ARG A 84 12.24 -3.70 -12.12
CA ARG A 84 12.58 -3.68 -13.55
C ARG A 84 11.54 -4.36 -14.44
N ALA A 85 10.85 -5.38 -13.93
CA ALA A 85 9.74 -6.01 -14.66
C ALA A 85 8.54 -5.06 -14.72
N LEU A 86 8.21 -4.40 -13.60
CA LEU A 86 7.11 -3.45 -13.49
C LEU A 86 7.31 -2.24 -14.42
N ASP A 87 8.53 -1.69 -14.46
CA ASP A 87 8.87 -0.60 -15.37
C ASP A 87 8.75 -1.03 -16.85
N ARG A 88 9.26 -2.21 -17.21
CA ARG A 88 9.17 -2.75 -18.58
C ARG A 88 7.75 -3.09 -19.01
N ALA A 89 6.87 -3.45 -18.08
CA ALA A 89 5.47 -3.72 -18.35
C ALA A 89 4.65 -2.45 -18.64
N GLY A 90 5.26 -1.26 -18.55
CA GLY A 90 4.57 0.01 -18.80
C GLY A 90 3.61 0.38 -17.66
N ALA A 91 3.93 -0.03 -16.43
CA ALA A 91 3.13 0.25 -15.25
C ALA A 91 2.85 1.76 -15.09
N GLN A 92 1.60 2.06 -14.78
CA GLN A 92 1.09 3.42 -14.63
C GLN A 92 1.48 4.03 -13.28
N THR A 93 1.15 5.29 -13.09
CA THR A 93 1.34 5.98 -11.81
C THR A 93 0.62 5.25 -10.68
N GLY A 94 1.31 5.07 -9.55
CA GLY A 94 0.76 4.40 -8.37
C GLY A 94 0.59 2.88 -8.52
N GLU A 95 1.13 2.28 -9.57
CA GLU A 95 1.08 0.83 -9.77
C GLU A 95 2.19 0.10 -9.01
N VAL A 96 1.81 -0.92 -8.24
CA VAL A 96 2.62 -1.58 -7.22
C VAL A 96 2.47 -3.09 -7.33
N ILE A 97 3.57 -3.82 -7.15
CA ILE A 97 3.53 -5.26 -6.92
C ILE A 97 3.51 -5.54 -5.42
N LEU A 98 2.53 -6.30 -4.97
CA LEU A 98 2.52 -6.95 -3.67
C LEU A 98 2.89 -8.42 -3.85
N ALA A 99 4.16 -8.74 -3.61
CA ALA A 99 4.64 -10.10 -3.53
C ALA A 99 4.48 -10.62 -2.10
N PHE A 100 3.97 -11.84 -1.90
CA PHE A 100 3.77 -12.39 -0.56
C PHE A 100 4.02 -13.89 -0.50
N TRP A 101 4.60 -14.35 0.61
CA TRP A 101 4.96 -15.74 0.85
C TRP A 101 4.80 -16.07 2.33
N GLU A 102 4.77 -17.36 2.66
CA GLU A 102 4.75 -17.81 4.06
C GLU A 102 6.10 -18.40 4.46
N ARG A 103 6.54 -18.16 5.69
CA ARG A 103 7.72 -18.83 6.25
C ARG A 103 7.50 -19.03 7.73
N ASP A 104 7.67 -20.26 8.21
CA ASP A 104 7.50 -20.60 9.62
C ASP A 104 6.14 -20.15 10.21
N GLY A 105 5.08 -20.22 9.41
CA GLY A 105 3.71 -19.80 9.78
C GLY A 105 3.48 -18.28 9.78
N ILE A 106 4.46 -17.49 9.33
CA ILE A 106 4.40 -16.04 9.25
C ILE A 106 4.15 -15.63 7.79
N LEU A 107 3.19 -14.75 7.60
CA LEU A 107 2.93 -14.13 6.29
C LEU A 107 3.89 -12.96 6.08
N HIS A 108 4.65 -13.02 5.00
CA HIS A 108 5.57 -11.96 4.59
C HIS A 108 5.03 -11.26 3.36
N TRP A 109 5.08 -9.93 3.38
CA TRP A 109 4.81 -9.10 2.22
C TRP A 109 6.09 -8.42 1.75
N LEU A 110 6.14 -8.14 0.45
CA LEU A 110 7.11 -7.32 -0.22
C LEU A 110 6.37 -6.38 -1.19
N CYS A 111 6.41 -5.07 -0.94
CA CYS A 111 5.77 -4.05 -1.77
C CYS A 111 6.81 -3.37 -2.67
N VAL A 112 6.62 -3.42 -3.99
CA VAL A 112 7.59 -2.93 -4.98
C VAL A 112 6.93 -1.92 -5.93
N GLY A 113 7.52 -0.73 -6.03
CA GLY A 113 7.17 0.28 -7.05
C GLY A 113 8.20 0.34 -8.19
N LYS A 114 8.03 1.30 -9.10
CA LYS A 114 8.84 1.43 -10.32
C LYS A 114 10.31 1.83 -10.08
N SER A 115 10.57 2.73 -9.12
CA SER A 115 11.91 3.27 -8.93
C SER A 115 12.79 2.38 -8.03
N GLY A 116 13.73 1.65 -8.65
CA GLY A 116 14.72 0.79 -7.97
C GLY A 116 15.86 1.53 -7.24
N ARG A 117 15.57 2.64 -6.53
CA ARG A 117 16.60 3.35 -5.73
C ARG A 117 17.08 2.48 -4.55
N PRO A 118 18.35 2.63 -4.10
CA PRO A 118 18.95 1.70 -3.14
C PRO A 118 18.22 1.67 -1.80
N PHE A 119 18.12 0.45 -1.28
CA PHE A 119 17.09 -0.05 -0.39
C PHE A 119 17.41 0.10 1.10
N THR A 120 16.37 0.26 1.92
CA THR A 120 16.36 -0.29 3.28
C THR A 120 15.20 -1.29 3.33
N GLY A 121 15.49 -2.59 3.36
CA GLY A 121 14.46 -3.67 3.32
C GLY A 121 13.39 -3.57 4.41
N SER A 122 13.65 -2.80 5.48
CA SER A 122 12.73 -2.53 6.57
C SER A 122 11.45 -1.74 6.21
N ARG A 123 11.39 -1.08 5.04
CA ARG A 123 10.22 -0.26 4.64
C ARG A 123 9.35 -0.89 3.57
N GLN A 124 9.82 -1.97 2.95
CA GLN A 124 9.15 -2.63 1.82
C GLN A 124 8.81 -4.08 2.11
N SER A 125 9.37 -4.66 3.16
CA SER A 125 8.98 -5.97 3.63
C SER A 125 8.35 -5.86 5.01
N VAL A 126 7.27 -6.59 5.22
CA VAL A 126 6.59 -6.67 6.52
C VAL A 126 6.30 -8.12 6.85
N ALA A 127 6.62 -8.52 8.07
CA ALA A 127 6.26 -9.81 8.63
C ALA A 127 5.01 -9.60 9.48
N LEU A 128 3.87 -10.12 9.02
CA LEU A 128 2.55 -9.79 9.58
C LEU A 128 2.19 -10.69 10.79
N GLY A 129 3.21 -11.22 11.46
CA GLY A 129 3.09 -12.16 12.57
C GLY A 129 2.50 -13.53 12.15
N PRO A 130 2.29 -14.43 13.13
CA PRO A 130 1.48 -15.62 12.94
C PRO A 130 0.07 -15.25 12.47
N LEU A 131 -0.49 -16.01 11.53
CA LEU A 131 -1.84 -15.75 11.01
C LEU A 131 -2.93 -15.70 12.10
N ALA A 132 -2.70 -16.36 13.24
CA ALA A 132 -3.60 -16.35 14.40
C ALA A 132 -3.62 -15.00 15.15
N ASP A 133 -2.53 -14.22 15.09
CA ASP A 133 -2.38 -12.96 15.82
C ASP A 133 -2.97 -11.76 15.07
N LEU A 134 -3.22 -11.90 13.76
CA LEU A 134 -3.91 -10.93 12.91
C LEU A 134 -5.35 -10.59 13.39
N TYR A 135 -5.88 -11.36 14.33
CA TYR A 135 -7.22 -11.22 14.89
C TYR A 135 -7.24 -10.73 16.35
N ARG A 136 -6.10 -10.30 16.91
CA ARG A 136 -5.96 -9.80 18.30
C ARG A 136 -5.35 -8.38 18.33
N ASP A 137 -5.07 -7.85 19.54
CA ASP A 137 -4.60 -6.48 19.85
C ASP A 137 -3.43 -5.93 19.00
N GLY A 138 -2.71 -6.77 18.24
CA GLY A 138 -1.67 -6.37 17.28
C GLY A 138 -2.18 -5.93 15.90
N GLU A 139 -3.49 -6.00 15.65
CA GLU A 139 -4.10 -5.66 14.35
C GLU A 139 -3.74 -4.25 13.86
N SER A 140 -3.74 -3.26 14.75
CA SER A 140 -3.41 -1.88 14.37
C SER A 140 -1.98 -1.75 13.86
N GLU A 141 -1.00 -2.40 14.51
CA GLU A 141 0.40 -2.32 14.10
C GLU A 141 0.62 -2.97 12.73
N VAL A 142 0.02 -4.14 12.51
CA VAL A 142 0.02 -4.84 11.21
C VAL A 142 -0.53 -3.93 10.11
N LEU A 143 -1.68 -3.29 10.34
CA LEU A 143 -2.28 -2.39 9.36
C LEU A 143 -1.39 -1.19 9.06
N HIS A 144 -0.75 -0.57 10.06
CA HIS A 144 0.18 0.54 9.83
C HIS A 144 1.41 0.10 9.03
N GLN A 145 1.98 -1.07 9.34
CA GLN A 145 3.12 -1.61 8.60
C GLN A 145 2.76 -1.94 7.15
N ALA A 146 1.63 -2.60 6.92
CA ALA A 146 1.11 -2.91 5.59
C ALA A 146 0.80 -1.64 4.78
N ALA A 147 0.17 -0.64 5.41
CA ALA A 147 -0.08 0.66 4.80
C ALA A 147 1.21 1.36 4.39
N ALA A 148 2.22 1.39 5.27
CA ALA A 148 3.51 2.02 5.02
C ALA A 148 4.24 1.33 3.85
N CYS A 149 4.21 0.00 3.80
CA CYS A 149 4.78 -0.82 2.72
C CYS A 149 4.18 -0.42 1.36
N LEU A 150 2.85 -0.43 1.25
CA LEU A 150 2.15 -0.10 0.01
C LEU A 150 2.32 1.38 -0.36
N THR A 151 2.19 2.30 0.60
CA THR A 151 2.34 3.74 0.36
C THR A 151 3.74 4.09 -0.13
N TYR A 152 4.78 3.48 0.45
CA TYR A 152 6.14 3.70 0.00
C TYR A 152 6.37 3.19 -1.42
N ALA A 153 5.85 2.01 -1.75
CA ALA A 153 5.88 1.48 -3.12
C ALA A 153 5.07 2.35 -4.09
N GLY A 154 3.91 2.88 -3.66
CA GLY A 154 3.10 3.81 -4.43
C GLY A 154 3.87 5.08 -4.78
N HIS A 155 4.54 5.70 -3.79
CA HIS A 155 5.40 6.86 -3.99
C HIS A 155 6.55 6.56 -4.98
N GLN A 156 7.13 5.36 -4.93
CA GLN A 156 8.14 4.94 -5.92
C GLN A 156 7.58 4.81 -7.35
N SER A 157 6.27 4.66 -7.48
CA SER A 157 5.53 4.65 -8.74
C SER A 157 4.87 6.00 -9.04
N GLY A 158 5.23 7.07 -8.34
CA GLY A 158 4.80 8.44 -8.63
C GLY A 158 3.41 8.81 -8.11
N TRP A 159 2.86 8.03 -7.16
CA TRP A 159 1.68 8.44 -6.41
C TRP A 159 2.01 9.59 -5.44
#